data_AF-A0A8T5AX36-F1
#
_entry.id   AF-A0A8T5AX36-F1
#
_cell.length_a   1.000
_cell.length_b   1.000
_cell.length_c   1.000
_cell.angle_alpha   90.00
_cell.angle_beta   90.00
_cell.angle_gamma   90.00
#
_symmetry.space_group_name_H-M   'P 1'
#
loop_
_entity.id
_entity.type
_entity.pdbx_description
1 polymer ?
#
loop_
_entity_poly.entity_id
_entity_poly.type
_entity_poly.pdbx_seq_one_letter_code
_entity_poly.pdbx_strand_id
1 'polypeptide(L)'
;MREEVEKRVLRVLINTGLIFIIGLALGFLNISFSSILAVIPVGGFSLTMALALIAVIVLFFMALRVVLDLIRLIDFASETLLKHIPGFNPEKSPSVVRALKELLVVFVVTIMVSVASPLISSVPNIGGWLSLAISIAAFAFSVILMYDAGRTIYAAFESSIQALIDRIVAHNHNSSEREKKREEAYQATD
;
A
#
# COMPACT_ATOMS: atom_id res chain seq x y z
N MET A 1 -7.07 -16.63 12.83
CA MET A 1 -6.30 -15.85 11.83
C MET A 1 -7.17 -15.35 10.69
N ARG A 2 -7.83 -16.21 9.90
CA ARG A 2 -8.62 -15.78 8.73
C ARG A 2 -9.74 -14.78 9.04
N GLU A 3 -10.52 -15.02 10.11
CA GLU A 3 -11.55 -14.07 10.58
C GLU A 3 -11.00 -12.72 11.04
N GLU A 4 -9.77 -12.71 11.58
CA GLU A 4 -9.13 -11.48 12.02
C GLU A 4 -8.65 -10.65 10.82
N VAL A 5 -8.07 -11.32 9.82
CA VAL A 5 -7.68 -10.68 8.55
C VAL A 5 -8.91 -10.13 7.84
N GLU A 6 -9.99 -10.89 7.73
CA GLU A 6 -11.24 -10.46 7.10
C GLU A 6 -11.82 -9.21 7.78
N LYS A 7 -11.90 -9.22 9.11
CA LYS A 7 -12.34 -8.04 9.88
C LYS A 7 -11.45 -6.82 9.64
N ARG A 8 -10.13 -7.02 9.50
CA ARG A 8 -9.17 -5.94 9.22
C ARG A 8 -9.31 -5.39 7.81
N VAL A 9 -9.41 -6.26 6.79
CA VAL A 9 -9.65 -5.85 5.40
C VAL A 9 -10.95 -5.06 5.31
N LEU A 10 -12.03 -5.58 5.89
CA LEU A 10 -13.34 -4.94 5.87
C LEU A 10 -13.31 -3.58 6.59
N ARG A 11 -12.61 -3.49 7.72
CA ARG A 11 -12.40 -2.23 8.44
C ARG A 11 -11.59 -1.22 7.61
N VAL A 12 -10.53 -1.65 6.92
CA VAL A 12 -9.77 -0.77 6.02
C VAL A 12 -10.65 -0.28 4.88
N LEU A 13 -11.42 -1.17 4.26
CA LEU A 13 -12.31 -0.82 3.15
C LEU A 13 -13.37 0.21 3.59
N ILE A 14 -14.04 -0.05 4.72
CA ILE A 14 -15.06 0.86 5.28
C ILE A 14 -14.43 2.19 5.68
N ASN A 15 -13.31 2.18 6.41
CA ASN A 15 -12.69 3.41 6.86
C ASN A 15 -12.16 4.24 5.68
N THR A 16 -11.58 3.61 4.66
CA THR A 16 -11.12 4.28 3.45
C THR A 16 -12.29 4.85 2.66
N GLY A 17 -13.38 4.10 2.51
CA GLY A 17 -14.60 4.57 1.88
C GLY A 17 -15.22 5.77 2.61
N LEU A 18 -15.26 5.72 3.95
CA LEU A 18 -15.74 6.85 4.76
C LEU A 18 -14.83 8.07 4.66
N ILE A 19 -13.50 7.90 4.70
CA ILE A 19 -12.54 8.99 4.47
C ILE A 19 -12.80 9.62 3.10
N PHE A 20 -12.99 8.81 2.07
CA PHE A 20 -13.27 9.28 0.72
C PHE A 20 -14.57 10.08 0.67
N ILE A 21 -15.68 9.55 1.21
CA ILE A 21 -16.98 10.22 1.23
C ILE A 21 -16.92 11.54 2.00
N ILE A 22 -16.35 11.55 3.21
CA ILE A 22 -16.25 12.76 4.03
C ILE A 22 -15.32 13.78 3.37
N GLY A 23 -14.18 13.34 2.83
CA GLY A 23 -13.24 14.20 2.10
C GLY A 23 -13.90 14.84 0.87
N LEU A 24 -14.71 14.08 0.14
CA LEU A 24 -15.46 14.57 -1.03
C LEU A 24 -16.54 15.57 -0.60
N ALA A 25 -17.27 15.30 0.48
CA ALA A 25 -18.25 16.22 1.04
C ALA A 25 -17.61 17.56 1.48
N LEU A 26 -16.46 17.51 2.16
CA LEU A 26 -15.70 18.70 2.54
C LEU A 26 -15.20 19.47 1.30
N GLY A 27 -14.74 18.75 0.27
CA GLY A 27 -14.33 19.32 -1.01
C GLY A 27 -15.46 20.08 -1.70
N PHE A 28 -16.67 19.51 -1.78
CA PHE A 28 -17.83 20.19 -2.35
C PHE A 28 -18.22 21.47 -1.60
N LEU A 29 -18.05 21.48 -0.28
CA LEU A 29 -18.31 22.65 0.55
C LEU A 29 -17.16 23.67 0.53
N ASN A 30 -16.07 23.40 -0.20
CA ASN A 30 -14.81 24.17 -0.18
C ASN A 30 -14.24 24.35 1.23
N ILE A 31 -14.56 23.42 2.13
CA ILE A 31 -14.06 23.40 3.50
C ILE A 31 -12.76 22.61 3.49
N SER A 32 -11.64 23.33 3.55
CA SER A 32 -10.32 22.74 3.69
C SER A 32 -9.72 23.09 5.05
N PHE A 33 -8.75 22.30 5.51
CA PHE A 33 -8.02 22.60 6.73
C PHE A 33 -7.38 24.00 6.69
N SER A 34 -6.85 24.40 5.53
CA SER A 34 -6.34 25.76 5.30
C SER A 34 -7.43 26.82 5.40
N SER A 35 -8.62 26.55 4.84
CA SER A 35 -9.77 27.47 4.96
C SER A 35 -10.18 27.68 6.42
N ILE A 36 -10.16 26.62 7.23
CA ILE A 36 -10.50 26.69 8.66
C ILE A 36 -9.48 27.55 9.41
N LEU A 37 -8.18 27.30 9.20
CA LEU A 37 -7.11 28.06 9.86
C LEU A 37 -7.05 29.53 9.43
N ALA A 38 -7.42 29.85 8.19
CA ALA A 38 -7.43 31.21 7.69
C ALA A 38 -8.65 32.01 8.19
N VAL A 39 -9.79 31.36 8.44
CA VAL A 39 -11.03 32.05 8.81
C VAL A 39 -11.18 32.22 10.33
N ILE A 40 -10.66 31.31 11.16
CA ILE A 40 -10.74 31.42 12.64
C ILE A 40 -10.25 32.79 13.17
N PRO A 41 -9.10 33.34 12.72
CA PRO A 41 -8.58 34.60 13.24
C PRO A 41 -9.43 35.83 12.85
N VAL A 42 -10.22 35.73 11.78
CA VAL A 42 -10.83 36.90 11.10
C VAL A 42 -12.37 36.90 11.20
N GLY A 43 -12.99 35.72 11.10
CA GLY A 43 -14.46 35.54 11.09
C GLY A 43 -15.04 35.02 12.40
N GLY A 44 -14.21 34.72 13.40
CA GLY A 44 -14.62 34.14 14.68
C GLY A 44 -14.99 32.65 14.59
N PHE A 45 -15.43 32.08 15.71
CA PHE A 45 -15.72 30.65 15.83
C PHE A 45 -17.21 30.37 15.57
N SER A 46 -17.56 30.01 14.33
CA SER A 46 -18.94 29.65 13.95
C SER A 46 -19.23 28.16 14.17
N LEU A 47 -20.52 27.81 14.28
CA LEU A 47 -20.95 26.41 14.40
C LEU A 47 -20.44 25.54 13.23
N THR A 48 -20.46 26.09 12.01
CA THR A 48 -19.96 25.40 10.82
C THR A 48 -18.47 25.11 10.91
N MET A 49 -17.67 26.04 11.44
CA MET A 49 -16.23 25.83 11.64
C MET A 49 -15.95 24.82 12.75
N ALA A 50 -16.74 24.83 13.83
CA ALA A 50 -16.64 23.83 14.88
C ALA A 50 -16.91 22.41 14.33
N LEU A 51 -17.98 22.24 13.54
CA LEU A 51 -18.33 20.97 12.91
C LEU A 51 -17.26 20.54 11.89
N ALA A 52 -16.75 21.46 11.07
CA ALA A 52 -15.68 21.19 10.12
C ALA A 52 -14.39 20.73 10.82
N LEU A 53 -14.02 21.39 11.92
CA LEU A 53 -12.84 21.04 12.70
C LEU A 53 -12.97 19.65 13.34
N ILE A 54 -14.13 19.33 13.89
CA ILE A 54 -14.44 17.96 14.38
C ILE A 54 -14.33 16.95 13.24
N ALA A 55 -14.89 17.25 12.05
CA ALA A 55 -14.81 16.36 10.90
C ALA A 55 -13.36 16.11 10.45
N VAL A 56 -12.51 17.15 10.45
CA VAL A 56 -11.07 17.01 10.14
C VAL A 56 -10.36 16.16 11.19
N ILE A 57 -10.65 16.34 12.48
CA ILE A 57 -10.08 15.52 13.56
C ILE A 57 -10.48 14.04 13.38
N VAL A 58 -11.76 13.78 13.12
CA VAL A 58 -12.26 12.43 12.87
C VAL A 58 -11.58 11.80 11.65
N LEU A 59 -11.47 12.55 10.55
CA LEU A 59 -10.74 12.12 9.35
C LEU A 59 -9.29 11.75 9.66
N PHE A 60 -8.59 12.58 10.43
CA PHE A 60 -7.21 12.32 10.82
C PHE A 60 -7.08 11.01 11.61
N PHE A 61 -7.93 10.77 12.61
CA PHE A 61 -7.93 9.52 13.36
C PHE A 61 -8.31 8.30 12.50
N MET A 62 -9.25 8.46 11.56
CA MET A 62 -9.59 7.38 10.64
C MET A 62 -8.43 7.04 9.71
N ALA A 63 -7.75 8.05 9.17
CA ALA A 63 -6.58 7.86 8.32
C ALA A 63 -5.46 7.11 9.06
N LEU A 64 -5.17 7.50 10.31
CA LEU A 64 -4.21 6.79 11.15
C LEU A 64 -4.60 5.32 11.36
N ARG A 65 -5.89 5.03 11.62
CA ARG A 65 -6.37 3.65 11.75
C ARG A 65 -6.18 2.86 10.46
N VAL A 66 -6.49 3.45 9.30
CA VAL A 66 -6.27 2.80 8.00
C VAL A 66 -4.80 2.44 7.81
N VAL A 67 -3.87 3.36 8.10
CA VAL A 67 -2.43 3.11 7.99
C VAL A 67 -2.00 1.96 8.93
N LEU A 68 -2.43 1.97 10.18
CA LEU A 68 -2.10 0.93 11.16
C LEU A 68 -2.65 -0.45 10.74
N ASP A 69 -3.88 -0.49 10.25
CA ASP A 69 -4.47 -1.73 9.76
C ASP A 69 -3.79 -2.19 8.46
N LEU A 70 -3.34 -1.29 7.58
CA LEU A 70 -2.56 -1.62 6.38
C LEU A 70 -1.22 -2.26 6.72
N ILE A 71 -0.47 -1.71 7.68
CA ILE A 71 0.81 -2.29 8.13
C ILE A 71 0.61 -3.73 8.57
N ARG A 72 -0.44 -3.99 9.36
CA ARG A 72 -0.77 -5.34 9.83
C ARG A 72 -1.24 -6.25 8.71
N LEU A 73 -2.01 -5.72 7.76
CA LEU A 73 -2.45 -6.46 6.58
C LEU A 73 -1.28 -6.86 5.70
N ILE A 74 -0.26 -6.02 5.56
CA ILE A 74 0.98 -6.34 4.84
C ILE A 74 1.68 -7.54 5.49
N ASP A 75 1.78 -7.55 6.83
CA ASP A 75 2.38 -8.66 7.57
C ASP A 75 1.62 -9.98 7.32
N PHE A 76 0.29 -9.96 7.44
CA PHE A 76 -0.54 -11.15 7.17
C PHE A 76 -0.56 -11.58 5.70
N ALA A 77 -0.61 -10.60 4.78
CA ALA A 77 -0.63 -10.86 3.35
C ALA A 77 0.66 -11.54 2.93
N SER A 78 1.80 -11.12 3.48
CA SER A 78 3.07 -11.78 3.24
C SER A 78 3.07 -13.24 3.73
N GLU A 79 2.66 -13.50 4.97
CA GLU A 79 2.61 -14.89 5.49
C GLU A 79 1.69 -15.80 4.65
N THR A 80 0.58 -15.26 4.16
CA THR A 80 -0.43 -16.04 3.43
C THR A 80 -0.08 -16.21 1.94
N LEU A 81 0.31 -15.12 1.27
CA LEU A 81 0.62 -15.11 -0.16
C LEU A 81 1.89 -15.91 -0.44
N LEU A 82 2.92 -15.74 0.37
CA LEU A 82 4.20 -16.44 0.16
C LEU A 82 4.08 -17.95 0.40
N LYS A 83 3.14 -18.37 1.25
CA LYS A 83 2.86 -19.79 1.47
C LYS A 83 2.12 -20.44 0.30
N HIS A 84 1.37 -19.67 -0.48
CA HIS A 84 0.57 -20.17 -1.60
C HIS A 84 1.25 -20.00 -2.96
N ILE A 85 2.25 -19.12 -3.08
CA ILE A 85 3.04 -18.96 -4.31
C ILE A 85 4.00 -20.16 -4.42
N PRO A 86 3.83 -21.03 -5.44
CA PRO A 86 4.72 -22.19 -5.62
C PRO A 86 6.14 -21.70 -5.91
N GLY A 87 7.12 -22.17 -5.13
CA GLY A 87 8.52 -21.81 -5.33
C GLY A 87 9.01 -20.56 -4.60
N PHE A 88 8.16 -19.95 -3.78
CA PHE A 88 8.61 -18.89 -2.91
C PHE A 88 9.45 -19.44 -1.76
N ASN A 89 10.73 -19.06 -1.69
CA ASN A 89 11.60 -19.51 -0.62
C ASN A 89 11.25 -18.73 0.68
N PRO A 90 10.88 -19.40 1.79
CA PRO A 90 10.43 -18.72 3.01
C PRO A 90 11.47 -17.75 3.60
N GLU A 91 12.75 -17.93 3.30
CA GLU A 91 13.84 -17.02 3.69
C GLU A 91 13.71 -15.61 3.08
N LYS A 92 13.07 -15.46 1.90
CA LYS A 92 12.87 -14.15 1.26
C LYS A 92 11.61 -13.43 1.76
N SER A 93 10.77 -14.10 2.55
CA SER A 93 9.54 -13.51 3.10
C SER A 93 9.73 -12.20 3.86
N PRO A 94 10.76 -12.04 4.73
CA PRO A 94 10.94 -10.81 5.48
C PRO A 94 11.34 -9.64 4.57
N SER A 95 12.03 -9.93 3.45
CA SER A 95 12.45 -8.93 2.48
C SER A 95 11.26 -8.35 1.72
N VAL A 96 10.29 -9.20 1.32
CA VAL A 96 9.09 -8.73 0.61
C VAL A 96 8.18 -7.91 1.52
N VAL A 97 7.99 -8.32 2.79
CA VAL A 97 7.27 -7.52 3.80
C VAL A 97 7.87 -6.13 3.89
N ARG A 98 9.20 -6.09 4.01
CA ARG A 98 9.94 -4.84 4.13
C ARG A 98 9.70 -3.94 2.91
N ALA A 99 9.82 -4.48 1.70
CA ALA A 99 9.58 -3.72 0.47
C ALA A 99 8.14 -3.16 0.40
N LEU A 100 7.13 -3.94 0.79
CA LEU A 100 5.75 -3.48 0.85
C LEU A 100 5.54 -2.37 1.89
N LYS A 101 6.23 -2.46 3.04
CA LYS A 101 6.23 -1.40 4.07
C LYS A 101 6.94 -0.14 3.57
N GLU A 102 8.05 -0.26 2.86
CA GLU A 102 8.75 0.87 2.24
C GLU A 102 7.85 1.57 1.22
N LEU A 103 7.12 0.81 0.41
CA LEU A 103 6.14 1.34 -0.52
C LEU A 103 4.96 2.02 0.20
N LEU A 104 4.49 1.48 1.32
CA LEU A 104 3.52 2.16 2.18
C LEU A 104 4.05 3.47 2.75
N VAL A 105 5.32 3.52 3.16
CA VAL A 105 5.97 4.75 3.63
C VAL A 105 5.98 5.82 2.53
N VAL A 106 6.26 5.45 1.27
CA VAL A 106 6.17 6.37 0.12
C VAL A 106 4.79 7.00 0.03
N PHE A 107 3.72 6.19 0.14
CA PHE A 107 2.34 6.71 0.13
C PHE A 107 2.08 7.66 1.30
N VAL A 108 2.45 7.27 2.53
CA VAL A 108 2.24 8.09 3.73
C VAL A 108 2.96 9.43 3.64
N VAL A 109 4.23 9.42 3.21
CA VAL A 109 5.03 10.64 3.02
C VAL A 109 4.38 11.55 1.97
N THR A 110 3.97 10.99 0.83
CA THR A 110 3.36 11.76 -0.26
C THR A 110 2.04 12.41 0.19
N ILE A 111 1.20 11.68 0.93
CA ILE A 111 -0.04 12.22 1.50
C ILE A 111 0.27 13.32 2.52
N MET A 112 1.22 13.10 3.43
CA MET A 112 1.61 14.11 4.43
C MET A 112 2.09 15.40 3.79
N VAL A 113 2.95 15.31 2.77
CA VAL A 113 3.43 16.49 2.04
C VAL A 113 2.29 17.18 1.31
N SER A 114 1.37 16.42 0.71
CA SER A 114 0.20 16.98 0.01
C SER A 114 -0.73 17.74 0.97
N VAL A 115 -0.95 17.22 2.18
CA VAL A 115 -1.79 17.86 3.20
C VAL A 115 -1.08 19.05 3.85
N ALA A 116 0.24 18.97 4.06
CA ALA A 116 1.02 20.04 4.67
C ALA A 116 1.37 21.17 3.69
N SER A 117 1.46 20.89 2.39
CA SER A 117 1.91 21.86 1.38
C SER A 117 1.10 23.17 1.37
N PRO A 118 -0.25 23.16 1.42
CA PRO A 118 -1.05 24.38 1.52
C PRO A 118 -0.80 25.21 2.79
N LEU A 119 -0.34 24.58 3.88
CA LEU A 119 -0.02 25.25 5.13
C LEU A 119 1.38 25.87 5.10
N ILE A 120 2.30 25.20 4.41
CA ILE A 120 3.66 25.70 4.23
C ILE A 120 3.65 26.88 3.25
N SER A 121 2.86 26.78 2.17
CA SER A 121 2.78 27.81 1.13
C SER A 121 2.09 29.09 1.59
N SER A 122 1.29 29.06 2.66
CA SER A 122 0.64 30.24 3.23
C SER A 122 1.58 31.16 4.02
N VAL A 123 2.83 30.73 4.28
CA VAL A 123 3.84 31.56 4.95
C VAL A 123 4.32 32.68 4.01
N PRO A 124 4.21 33.96 4.41
CA PRO A 124 4.63 35.09 3.58
C PRO A 124 6.10 35.01 3.16
N ASN A 125 6.41 35.51 1.96
CA ASN A 125 7.74 35.64 1.34
C ASN A 125 8.53 34.33 1.05
N ILE A 126 8.39 33.29 1.88
CA ILE A 126 9.24 32.08 1.81
C ILE A 126 8.42 30.81 1.56
N GLY A 127 7.12 30.81 1.87
CA GLY A 127 6.29 29.60 1.89
C GLY A 127 6.25 28.84 0.56
N GLY A 128 6.15 29.54 -0.57
CA GLY A 128 6.15 28.93 -1.89
C GLY A 128 7.44 28.17 -2.21
N TRP A 129 8.59 28.80 -1.96
CA TRP A 129 9.91 28.18 -2.15
C TRP A 129 10.14 27.00 -1.21
N LEU A 130 9.71 27.13 0.05
CA LEU A 130 9.84 26.07 1.05
C LEU A 130 8.97 24.86 0.70
N SER A 131 7.71 25.09 0.29
CA SER A 131 6.80 24.03 -0.14
C SER A 131 7.34 23.29 -1.36
N LEU A 132 7.87 24.02 -2.34
CA LEU A 132 8.51 23.43 -3.52
C LEU A 132 9.74 22.60 -3.13
N ALA A 133 10.62 23.13 -2.29
CA ALA A 133 11.82 22.42 -1.83
C ALA A 133 11.46 21.12 -1.11
N ILE A 134 10.48 21.15 -0.20
CA ILE A 134 9.98 19.97 0.51
C ILE A 134 9.36 18.96 -0.46
N SER A 135 8.59 19.43 -1.44
CA SER A 135 7.96 18.56 -2.44
C SER A 135 8.99 17.85 -3.32
N ILE A 136 10.05 18.55 -3.76
CA ILE A 136 11.15 17.96 -4.52
C ILE A 136 11.92 16.95 -3.66
N ALA A 137 12.24 17.31 -2.41
CA ALA A 137 12.94 16.41 -1.50
C ALA A 137 12.13 15.13 -1.23
N ALA A 138 10.83 15.27 -0.98
CA ALA A 138 9.93 14.14 -0.78
C ALA A 138 9.80 13.29 -2.05
N PHE A 139 9.73 13.90 -3.23
CA PHE A 139 9.71 13.17 -4.49
C PHE A 139 11.00 12.37 -4.71
N ALA A 140 12.16 12.98 -4.51
CA ALA A 140 13.45 12.30 -4.63
C ALA A 140 13.55 11.13 -3.63
N PHE A 141 13.15 11.34 -2.38
CA PHE A 141 13.09 10.30 -1.36
C PHE A 141 12.14 9.16 -1.74
N SER A 142 10.96 9.47 -2.26
CA SER A 142 9.98 8.50 -2.75
C SER A 142 10.53 7.65 -3.89
N VAL A 143 11.26 8.24 -4.84
CA VAL A 143 11.90 7.50 -5.94
C VAL A 143 12.94 6.51 -5.42
N ILE A 144 13.77 6.92 -4.45
CA ILE A 144 14.80 6.05 -3.85
C ILE A 144 14.14 4.84 -3.17
N LEU A 145 13.12 5.08 -2.33
CA LEU A 145 12.40 4.00 -1.65
C LEU A 145 11.68 3.09 -2.64
N MET A 146 11.06 3.65 -3.67
CA MET A 146 10.34 2.88 -4.68
C MET A 146 11.29 2.01 -5.51
N TYR A 147 12.52 2.47 -5.75
CA TYR A 147 13.56 1.66 -6.40
C TYR A 147 13.98 0.48 -5.53
N ASP A 148 14.24 0.69 -4.24
CA ASP A 148 14.66 -0.39 -3.32
C ASP A 148 13.55 -1.45 -3.14
N ALA A 149 12.33 -0.97 -2.91
CA ALA A 149 11.14 -1.83 -2.82
C ALA A 149 10.89 -2.58 -4.13
N GLY A 150 10.98 -1.90 -5.26
CA GLY A 150 10.76 -2.46 -6.59
C GLY A 150 11.79 -3.55 -6.93
N ARG A 151 13.08 -3.32 -6.66
CA ARG A 151 14.14 -4.31 -6.86
C ARG A 151 13.89 -5.57 -6.02
N THR A 152 13.49 -5.39 -4.77
CA THR A 152 13.21 -6.49 -3.84
C THR A 152 12.01 -7.32 -4.29
N ILE A 153 10.92 -6.66 -4.70
CA ILE A 153 9.72 -7.31 -5.22
C ILE A 153 10.03 -8.04 -6.54
N TYR A 154 10.80 -7.42 -7.43
CA TYR A 154 11.21 -8.04 -8.70
C TYR A 154 11.98 -9.35 -8.47
N ALA A 155 13.00 -9.33 -7.59
CA ALA A 155 13.79 -10.51 -7.27
C ALA A 155 12.96 -11.64 -6.64
N ALA A 156 11.89 -11.28 -5.92
CA ALA A 156 10.93 -12.22 -5.36
C ALA A 156 10.05 -12.86 -6.46
N PHE A 157 9.54 -12.07 -7.39
CA PHE A 157 8.76 -12.56 -8.54
C PHE A 157 9.59 -13.45 -9.47
N GLU A 158 10.83 -13.06 -9.76
CA GLU A 158 11.73 -13.82 -10.62
C GLU A 158 11.93 -15.25 -10.09
N SER A 159 12.22 -15.40 -8.78
CA SER A 159 12.35 -16.72 -8.17
C SER A 159 11.06 -17.55 -8.21
N SER A 160 9.91 -16.88 -8.11
CA SER A 160 8.61 -17.56 -8.16
C SER A 160 8.31 -18.09 -9.56
N ILE A 161 8.62 -17.31 -10.59
CA ILE A 161 8.42 -17.69 -11.99
C ILE A 161 9.34 -18.86 -12.37
N GLN A 162 10.62 -18.81 -11.98
CA GLN A 162 11.56 -19.90 -12.25
C GLN A 162 11.07 -21.22 -11.67
N ALA A 163 10.61 -21.22 -10.42
CA ALA A 163 10.10 -22.42 -9.79
C ALA A 163 8.78 -22.93 -10.40
N LEU A 164 7.93 -22.05 -10.92
CA LEU A 164 6.76 -22.46 -11.70
C LEU A 164 7.17 -23.16 -13.00
N ILE A 165 8.16 -22.61 -13.71
CA ILE A 165 8.72 -23.20 -14.92
C ILE A 165 9.30 -24.59 -14.62
N ASP A 166 10.14 -24.70 -13.60
CA ASP A 166 10.75 -25.98 -13.20
C ASP A 166 9.70 -27.04 -12.89
N ARG A 167 8.60 -26.65 -12.23
CA ARG A 167 7.50 -27.56 -11.90
C ARG A 167 6.74 -28.01 -13.14
N ILE A 168 6.51 -27.12 -14.11
CA ILE A 168 5.87 -27.45 -15.39
C ILE A 168 6.75 -28.39 -16.20
N VAL A 169 8.06 -28.11 -16.27
CA VAL A 169 9.04 -28.94 -16.99
C VAL A 169 9.14 -30.33 -16.35
N ALA A 170 9.23 -30.40 -15.02
CA ALA A 170 9.27 -31.67 -14.30
C ALA A 170 7.99 -32.49 -14.50
N HIS A 171 6.81 -31.85 -14.54
CA HIS A 171 5.56 -32.54 -14.82
C HIS A 171 5.54 -33.14 -16.23
N ASN A 172 6.01 -32.39 -17.23
CA ASN A 172 6.04 -32.82 -18.63
C ASN A 172 7.06 -33.94 -18.89
N HIS A 173 8.21 -33.90 -18.22
CA HIS A 173 9.20 -34.98 -18.29
C HIS A 173 8.65 -36.28 -17.69
N ASN A 174 7.99 -36.19 -16.53
CA ASN A 174 7.38 -37.34 -15.85
C ASN A 174 6.21 -37.97 -16.64
N SER A 175 5.44 -37.18 -17.39
CA SER A 175 4.42 -37.73 -18.29
C SER A 175 5.04 -38.49 -19.47
N SER A 176 6.10 -37.96 -20.07
CA SER A 176 6.76 -38.61 -21.21
C SER A 176 7.44 -39.94 -20.85
N GLU A 177 8.04 -40.07 -19.66
CA GLU A 177 8.62 -41.34 -19.20
C GLU A 177 7.56 -42.40 -18.88
N ARG A 178 6.40 -41.99 -18.35
CA ARG A 178 5.30 -42.92 -18.07
C ARG A 178 4.68 -43.48 -19.34
N GLU A 179 4.65 -42.69 -20.40
CA GLU A 179 4.15 -43.09 -21.71
C GLU A 179 5.09 -44.11 -22.36
N LYS A 180 6.40 -43.84 -22.38
CA LYS A 180 7.41 -44.81 -22.84
C LYS A 180 7.37 -46.14 -22.09
N LYS A 181 7.30 -46.10 -20.76
CA LYS A 181 7.20 -47.34 -19.94
C LYS A 181 5.91 -48.12 -20.21
N ARG A 182 4.82 -47.44 -20.56
CA ARG A 182 3.56 -48.10 -20.97
C ARG A 182 3.71 -48.79 -22.32
N GLU A 183 4.33 -48.13 -23.29
CA GLU A 183 4.58 -48.71 -24.62
C GLU A 183 5.50 -49.94 -24.53
N GLU A 184 6.57 -49.87 -23.74
CA GLU A 184 7.47 -51.01 -23.49
C GLU A 184 6.76 -52.18 -22.80
N ALA A 185 5.86 -51.91 -21.85
CA ALA A 185 5.07 -52.96 -21.19
C ALA A 185 4.07 -53.64 -22.14
N TYR A 186 3.47 -52.90 -23.07
CA TYR A 186 2.59 -53.47 -24.09
C TYR A 186 3.35 -54.39 -25.06
N GLN A 187 4.56 -54.00 -25.48
CA GLN A 187 5.38 -54.82 -26.38
C GLN A 187 5.96 -56.09 -25.74
N ALA A 188 6.04 -56.15 -24.40
CA ALA A 188 6.56 -57.31 -23.68
C ALA A 188 5.51 -58.40 -23.40
N THR A 189 4.25 -58.18 -23.78
CA THR A 189 3.13 -59.10 -23.50
C THR A 189 2.65 -59.87 -24.75
N ASP A 190 3.20 -59.56 -25.93
CA ASP A 190 3.03 -60.30 -27.20
C ASP A 190 4.23 -61.23 -27.45
#